data_AF-A0A651EWZ5-F1
#
_entry.id   AF-A0A651EWZ5-F1
#
_cell.length_a   1.000
_cell.length_b   1.000
_cell.length_c   1.000
_cell.angle_alpha   90.00
_cell.angle_beta   90.00
_cell.angle_gamma   90.00
#
_symmetry.space_group_name_H-M   'P 1'
#
loop_
_entity.id
_entity.type
_entity.pdbx_description
1 polymer ?
#
loop_
_entity_poly.entity_id
_entity_poly.type
_entity_poly.pdbx_seq_one_letter_code
_entity_poly.pdbx_strand_id
1 'polypeptide(L)'
;MFPMRRTAALFALATALPLAACSVPSSEASFNSSNPADRTRAIAQAGQDPTPERVRGLITELESADPAQRMFAIRTLERLTGETRGFRHAAPEPDRAQAVDRWVEWYESGRWSDDIAERRAARTG
;
A
#
# COMPACT_ATOMS: atom_id res chain seq x y z
N MET A 1 -19.04 36.32 63.92
CA MET A 1 -19.38 34.89 63.77
C MET A 1 -19.58 34.66 62.27
N PHE A 2 -18.68 33.89 61.62
CA PHE A 2 -18.46 33.79 60.16
C PHE A 2 -19.71 33.37 59.35
N PRO A 3 -19.80 33.70 58.03
CA PRO A 3 -19.31 32.72 57.05
C PRO A 3 -18.76 33.25 55.69
N MET A 4 -18.00 32.35 55.04
CA MET A 4 -17.85 32.08 53.59
C MET A 4 -17.25 33.17 52.68
N ARG A 5 -15.96 33.10 52.31
CA ARG A 5 -15.37 32.32 51.18
C ARG A 5 -15.89 32.68 49.77
N ARG A 6 -15.06 33.35 48.97
CA ARG A 6 -14.94 33.13 47.51
C ARG A 6 -13.48 33.27 47.07
N THR A 7 -12.79 32.14 47.05
CA THR A 7 -11.55 31.91 46.28
C THR A 7 -11.85 32.12 44.80
N ALA A 8 -11.27 33.15 44.18
CA ALA A 8 -11.25 33.29 42.72
C ALA A 8 -9.92 32.75 42.20
N ALA A 9 -9.99 31.57 41.58
CA ALA A 9 -8.91 30.92 40.88
C ALA A 9 -8.51 31.74 39.65
N LEU A 10 -7.24 32.14 39.56
CA LEU A 10 -6.66 32.66 38.32
C LEU A 10 -6.15 31.46 37.52
N PHE A 11 -6.97 31.03 36.57
CA PHE A 11 -6.72 29.92 35.65
C PHE A 11 -5.63 30.32 34.65
N ALA A 12 -4.67 29.41 34.48
CA ALA A 12 -3.46 29.54 33.69
C ALA A 12 -3.72 29.79 32.20
N LEU A 13 -3.00 30.77 31.65
CA LEU A 13 -2.92 31.08 30.22
C LEU A 13 -2.01 30.05 29.53
N ALA A 14 -2.59 28.94 29.06
CA ALA A 14 -1.91 27.93 28.24
C ALA A 14 -2.25 28.16 26.76
N THR A 15 -1.51 29.06 26.10
CA THR A 15 -1.66 29.38 24.68
C THR A 15 -0.87 28.40 23.79
N ALA A 16 -1.66 27.51 23.15
CA ALA A 16 -1.47 26.82 21.87
C ALA A 16 -0.09 26.83 21.18
N LEU A 17 0.57 25.67 21.17
CA LEU A 17 1.63 25.32 20.21
C LEU A 17 0.97 24.78 18.92
N PRO A 18 1.12 25.43 17.75
CA PRO A 18 0.70 24.82 16.50
C PRO A 18 1.67 23.69 16.16
N LEU A 19 1.15 22.45 16.17
CA LEU A 19 1.80 21.27 15.60
C LEU A 19 1.92 21.50 14.08
N ALA A 20 3.01 22.13 13.64
CA ALA A 20 3.45 22.09 12.27
C ALA A 20 3.84 20.64 11.95
N ALA A 21 2.85 19.86 11.51
CA ALA A 21 3.06 18.54 10.94
C ALA A 21 3.80 18.74 9.62
N CYS A 22 5.12 18.62 9.65
CA CYS A 22 5.94 18.58 8.45
C CYS A 22 5.55 17.32 7.64
N SER A 23 4.65 17.48 6.69
CA SER A 23 4.46 16.53 5.60
C SER A 23 5.67 16.65 4.67
N VAL A 24 6.70 15.85 4.94
CA VAL A 24 7.76 15.63 3.95
C VAL A 24 7.07 15.09 2.70
N PRO A 25 7.19 15.75 1.53
CA PRO A 25 6.66 15.21 0.29
C PRO A 25 7.29 13.83 0.11
N SER A 26 6.47 12.79 0.17
CA SER A 26 6.95 11.44 -0.06
C SER A 26 7.35 11.35 -1.53
N SER A 27 8.65 11.36 -1.81
CA SER A 27 9.14 11.10 -3.17
C SER A 27 8.50 9.81 -3.69
N GLU A 28 7.96 9.86 -4.91
CA GLU A 28 7.38 8.68 -5.56
C GLU A 28 8.41 7.56 -5.57
N ALA A 29 8.06 6.45 -4.92
CA ALA A 29 8.94 5.29 -4.88
C ALA A 29 8.84 4.58 -6.23
N SER A 30 9.96 4.05 -6.72
CA SER A 30 10.03 3.42 -8.05
C SER A 30 10.34 1.94 -7.96
N PHE A 31 9.60 1.14 -8.72
CA PHE A 31 9.88 -0.28 -8.96
C PHE A 31 11.24 -0.50 -9.64
N ASN A 32 11.75 0.49 -10.38
CA ASN A 32 13.05 0.39 -11.07
C ASN A 32 14.24 0.88 -10.23
N SER A 33 14.04 1.20 -8.95
CA SER A 33 15.13 1.64 -8.08
C SER A 33 16.10 0.49 -7.79
N SER A 34 17.40 0.77 -7.81
CA SER A 34 18.43 -0.18 -7.35
C SER A 34 18.32 -0.46 -5.85
N ASN A 35 17.78 0.48 -5.07
CA ASN A 35 17.56 0.35 -3.64
C ASN A 35 16.33 -0.54 -3.35
N PRO A 36 16.48 -1.70 -2.68
CA PRO A 36 15.37 -2.57 -2.33
C PRO A 36 14.29 -1.90 -1.47
N ALA A 37 14.66 -0.96 -0.61
CA ALA A 37 13.70 -0.24 0.24
C ALA A 37 12.76 0.65 -0.58
N ASP A 38 13.24 1.20 -1.68
CA ASP A 38 12.43 2.03 -2.58
C ASP A 38 11.43 1.17 -3.33
N ARG A 39 11.84 -0.01 -3.84
CA ARG A 39 10.92 -0.95 -4.50
C ARG A 39 9.84 -1.43 -3.53
N THR A 40 10.20 -1.77 -2.30
CA THR A 40 9.23 -2.15 -1.26
C THR A 40 8.25 -1.01 -0.96
N ARG A 41 8.70 0.25 -0.93
CA ARG A 41 7.80 1.41 -0.80
C ARG A 41 6.88 1.58 -2.01
N ALA A 42 7.36 1.32 -3.23
CA ALA A 42 6.55 1.36 -4.44
C ALA A 42 5.42 0.31 -4.40
N ILE A 43 5.74 -0.92 -3.96
CA ILE A 43 4.75 -1.98 -3.70
C ILE A 43 3.71 -1.51 -2.67
N ALA A 44 4.15 -0.90 -1.56
CA ALA A 44 3.25 -0.40 -0.53
C ALA A 44 2.31 0.70 -1.06
N GLN A 45 2.85 1.66 -1.83
CA GLN A 45 2.09 2.73 -2.47
C GLN A 45 1.06 2.18 -3.45
N ALA A 46 1.43 1.19 -4.28
CA ALA A 46 0.52 0.52 -5.20
C ALA A 46 -0.66 -0.16 -4.48
N GLY A 47 -0.44 -0.68 -3.27
CA GLY A 47 -1.51 -1.26 -2.45
C GLY A 47 -2.49 -0.23 -1.89
N GLN A 48 -2.07 1.03 -1.70
CA GLN A 48 -2.93 2.11 -1.21
C GLN A 48 -3.66 2.79 -2.36
N ASP A 49 -2.95 3.06 -3.44
CA ASP A 49 -3.44 3.82 -4.60
C ASP A 49 -2.99 3.10 -5.90
N PRO A 50 -3.78 2.11 -6.36
CA PRO A 50 -3.49 1.27 -7.51
C PRO A 50 -3.86 2.00 -8.80
N THR A 51 -2.91 2.75 -9.34
CA THR A 51 -2.97 3.25 -10.72
C THR A 51 -2.61 2.13 -11.71
N PRO A 52 -2.96 2.25 -13.01
CA PRO A 52 -2.60 1.25 -14.01
C PRO A 52 -1.09 0.92 -13.99
N GLU A 53 -0.25 1.96 -13.92
CA GLU A 53 1.22 1.84 -13.92
C GLU A 53 1.71 1.10 -12.67
N ARG A 54 1.11 1.38 -11.51
CA ARG A 54 1.47 0.74 -10.25
C ARG A 54 1.03 -0.72 -10.21
N VAL A 55 -0.14 -1.05 -10.76
CA VAL A 55 -0.59 -2.44 -10.90
C VAL A 55 0.33 -3.21 -11.85
N ARG A 56 0.70 -2.61 -12.99
CA ARG A 56 1.70 -3.19 -13.89
C ARG A 56 3.05 -3.40 -13.20
N GLY A 57 3.51 -2.42 -12.41
CA GLY A 57 4.73 -2.54 -11.62
C GLY A 57 4.72 -3.70 -10.62
N LEU A 58 3.58 -3.94 -9.96
CA LEU A 58 3.40 -5.12 -9.11
C LEU A 58 3.54 -6.44 -9.88
N ILE A 59 3.02 -6.52 -11.10
CA ILE A 59 3.14 -7.70 -11.95
C ILE A 59 4.61 -7.93 -12.33
N THR A 60 5.34 -6.88 -12.70
CA THR A 60 6.78 -6.97 -12.98
C THR A 60 7.59 -7.46 -11.77
N GLU A 61 7.26 -7.04 -10.55
CA GLU A 61 7.94 -7.50 -9.33
C GLU A 61 7.72 -9.00 -9.03
N LEU A 62 6.73 -9.66 -9.63
CA LEU A 62 6.57 -11.11 -9.53
C LEU A 62 7.73 -11.88 -10.18
N GLU A 63 8.44 -11.26 -11.12
CA GLU A 63 9.62 -11.81 -11.79
C GLU A 63 10.94 -11.46 -11.09
N SER A 64 10.88 -10.68 -10.00
CA SER A 64 12.06 -10.23 -9.26
C SER A 64 12.94 -11.41 -8.82
N ALA A 65 14.26 -11.26 -8.94
CA ALA A 65 15.21 -12.26 -8.45
C ALA A 65 15.14 -12.41 -6.92
N ASP A 66 14.77 -11.34 -6.21
CA ASP A 66 14.63 -11.31 -4.75
C ASP A 66 13.31 -11.99 -4.32
N PRO A 67 13.36 -13.12 -3.58
CA PRO A 67 12.16 -13.80 -3.08
C PRO A 67 11.26 -12.92 -2.21
N ALA A 68 11.83 -11.96 -1.47
CA ALA A 68 11.06 -11.06 -0.62
C ALA A 68 10.24 -10.07 -1.46
N GLN A 69 10.83 -9.52 -2.53
CA GLN A 69 10.10 -8.63 -3.46
C GLN A 69 8.92 -9.36 -4.11
N ARG A 70 9.14 -10.59 -4.62
CA ARG A 70 8.06 -11.42 -5.19
C ARG A 70 6.96 -11.66 -4.18
N MET A 71 7.32 -11.94 -2.92
CA MET A 71 6.35 -12.14 -1.84
C MET A 71 5.53 -10.87 -1.58
N PHE A 72 6.17 -9.71 -1.47
CA PHE A 72 5.44 -8.46 -1.22
C PHE A 72 4.53 -8.08 -2.38
N ALA A 73 4.97 -8.29 -3.62
CA ALA A 73 4.18 -8.06 -4.81
C ALA A 73 2.92 -8.94 -4.84
N ILE A 74 3.07 -10.26 -4.67
CA ILE A 74 1.90 -11.16 -4.69
C ILE A 74 0.94 -10.89 -3.54
N ARG A 75 1.43 -10.60 -2.33
CA ARG A 75 0.56 -10.27 -1.20
C ARG A 75 -0.21 -8.97 -1.42
N THR A 76 0.40 -8.02 -2.11
CA THR A 76 -0.27 -6.76 -2.46
C THR A 76 -1.35 -7.00 -3.51
N LEU A 77 -1.05 -7.77 -4.55
CA LEU A 77 -2.01 -8.15 -5.59
C LEU A 77 -3.18 -9.00 -5.03
N GLU A 78 -2.89 -9.95 -4.13
CA GLU A 78 -3.90 -10.74 -3.41
C GLU A 78 -4.78 -9.85 -2.53
N ARG A 79 -4.21 -8.84 -1.86
CA ARG A 79 -5.01 -7.88 -1.09
C ARG A 79 -5.88 -7.01 -1.98
N LEU A 80 -5.42 -6.65 -3.18
CA LEU A 80 -6.17 -5.81 -4.12
C LEU A 80 -7.33 -6.58 -4.77
N THR A 81 -7.06 -7.81 -5.21
CA THR A 81 -7.98 -8.60 -6.05
C THR A 81 -8.68 -9.74 -5.30
N GLY A 82 -8.11 -10.21 -4.20
CA GLY A 82 -8.54 -11.44 -3.52
C GLY A 82 -7.97 -12.72 -4.10
N GLU A 83 -7.14 -12.63 -5.14
CA GLU A 83 -6.66 -13.78 -5.88
C GLU A 83 -5.15 -13.82 -5.97
N THR A 84 -4.59 -15.02 -6.03
CA THR A 84 -3.16 -15.23 -6.29
C THR A 84 -2.87 -15.61 -7.74
N ARG A 85 -3.91 -15.93 -8.53
CA ARG A 85 -3.82 -16.49 -9.90
C ARG A 85 -2.84 -17.67 -9.99
N GLY A 86 -2.76 -18.46 -8.92
CA GLY A 86 -1.87 -19.62 -8.80
C GLY A 86 -0.38 -19.27 -8.60
N PHE A 87 -0.04 -18.00 -8.41
CA PHE A 87 1.34 -17.59 -8.17
C PHE A 87 1.82 -18.03 -6.78
N ARG A 88 2.99 -18.67 -6.75
CA ARG A 88 3.69 -19.07 -5.52
C ARG A 88 5.10 -18.49 -5.55
N HIS A 89 5.39 -17.52 -4.70
CA HIS A 89 6.67 -16.77 -4.70
C HIS A 89 7.92 -17.65 -4.54
N ALA A 90 7.79 -18.81 -3.89
CA ALA A 90 8.86 -19.80 -3.67
C ALA A 90 8.84 -20.98 -4.66
N ALA A 91 7.92 -21.01 -5.63
CA ALA A 91 7.90 -22.06 -6.65
C ALA A 91 9.09 -21.95 -7.61
N PRO A 92 9.44 -23.04 -8.33
CA PRO A 92 10.40 -23.00 -9.43
C PRO A 92 10.07 -21.92 -10.46
N GLU A 93 11.08 -21.42 -11.16
CA GLU A 93 10.92 -20.33 -12.13
C GLU A 93 9.86 -20.61 -13.23
N PRO A 94 9.79 -21.82 -13.83
CA PRO A 94 8.79 -22.10 -14.86
C PRO A 94 7.35 -22.01 -14.34
N ASP A 95 7.11 -22.47 -13.11
CA ASP A 95 5.80 -22.39 -12.46
C ASP A 95 5.41 -20.92 -12.19
N ARG A 96 6.40 -20.08 -11.84
CA ARG A 96 6.17 -18.66 -11.61
C ARG A 96 5.87 -17.93 -12.91
N ALA A 97 6.63 -18.19 -13.98
CA ALA A 97 6.42 -17.59 -15.29
C ALA A 97 4.98 -17.83 -15.80
N GLN A 98 4.50 -19.07 -15.75
CA GLN A 98 3.12 -19.39 -16.13
C GLN A 98 2.07 -18.66 -15.29
N ALA A 99 2.35 -18.40 -14.01
CA ALA A 99 1.46 -17.63 -13.17
C ALA A 99 1.53 -16.12 -13.45
N VAL A 100 2.70 -15.61 -13.83
CA VAL A 100 2.88 -14.23 -14.32
C VAL A 100 2.10 -14.00 -15.61
N ASP A 101 2.10 -14.95 -16.54
CA ASP A 101 1.30 -14.85 -17.78
C ASP A 101 -0.19 -14.64 -17.47
N ARG A 102 -0.74 -15.35 -16.48
CA ARG A 102 -2.14 -15.16 -16.04
C ARG A 102 -2.38 -13.78 -15.41
N TRP A 103 -1.37 -13.20 -14.74
CA TRP A 103 -1.45 -11.83 -14.24
C TRP A 103 -1.40 -10.80 -15.37
N VAL A 104 -0.55 -11.02 -16.37
CA VAL A 104 -0.47 -10.18 -17.57
C VAL A 104 -1.78 -10.22 -18.34
N GLU A 105 -2.31 -11.41 -18.63
CA GLU A 105 -3.59 -11.59 -19.33
C GLU A 105 -4.73 -10.88 -18.59
N TRP A 106 -4.78 -11.02 -17.26
CA TRP A 106 -5.76 -10.29 -16.46
C TRP A 106 -5.64 -8.77 -16.60
N TYR A 107 -4.42 -8.24 -16.52
CA TYR A 107 -4.20 -6.80 -16.67
C TYR A 107 -4.58 -6.31 -18.08
N GLU A 108 -4.18 -7.04 -19.11
CA GLU A 108 -4.46 -6.73 -20.52
C GLU A 108 -5.94 -6.84 -20.87
N SER A 109 -6.69 -7.72 -20.20
CA SER A 109 -8.15 -7.82 -20.36
C SER A 109 -8.91 -6.59 -19.88
N GLY A 110 -8.26 -5.66 -19.16
CA GLY A 110 -8.88 -4.46 -18.59
C GLY A 110 -9.65 -4.70 -17.29
N ARG A 111 -9.89 -5.96 -16.90
CA ARG A 111 -10.64 -6.33 -15.69
C ARG A 111 -10.03 -5.83 -14.37
N TRP A 112 -8.78 -5.40 -14.38
CA TRP A 112 -8.09 -4.96 -13.17
C TRP A 112 -8.76 -3.79 -12.46
N SER A 113 -9.39 -2.86 -13.20
CA SER A 113 -10.11 -1.74 -12.61
C SER A 113 -11.35 -2.21 -11.85
N ASP A 114 -12.10 -3.12 -12.46
CA ASP A 114 -13.39 -3.58 -11.98
C ASP A 114 -13.21 -4.48 -10.75
N ASP A 115 -12.31 -5.46 -10.84
CA ASP A 115 -11.99 -6.39 -9.74
C ASP A 115 -11.53 -5.63 -8.47
N ILE A 116 -10.69 -4.59 -8.64
CA ILE A 116 -10.20 -3.78 -7.52
C ILE A 116 -11.31 -2.87 -6.96
N ALA A 117 -12.13 -2.27 -7.82
CA ALA A 117 -13.24 -1.42 -7.40
C ALA A 117 -14.28 -2.22 -6.61
N GLU A 118 -14.67 -3.38 -7.11
CA GLU A 118 -15.60 -4.30 -6.45
C GLU A 118 -15.07 -4.70 -5.07
N ARG A 119 -13.79 -5.10 -4.98
CA ARG A 119 -13.18 -5.53 -3.72
C ARG A 119 -13.01 -4.40 -2.70
N ARG A 120 -12.94 -3.14 -3.15
CA ARG A 120 -12.96 -1.96 -2.29
C ARG A 120 -14.37 -1.69 -1.76
N ALA A 121 -15.37 -1.73 -2.63
CA ALA A 121 -16.78 -1.57 -2.24
C ALA A 121 -17.21 -2.63 -1.19
N ALA A 122 -16.80 -3.88 -1.39
CA ALA A 122 -17.07 -4.98 -0.46
C ALA A 122 -16.38 -4.84 0.92
N ARG A 123 -15.38 -3.96 1.07
CA ARG A 123 -14.68 -3.71 2.35
C ARG A 123 -15.28 -2.55 3.15
N THR A 124 -16.08 -1.71 2.51
CA THR A 124 -16.68 -0.52 3.13
C THR A 124 -18.12 -0.71 3.60
N GLY A 125 -18.77 -1.82 3.22
CA GLY A 125 -20.10 -2.22 3.68
C GLY A 125 -20.02 -3.18 4.85
#